data_AF-A0A831XKD5-F1
#
_entry.id   AF-A0A831XKD5-F1
#
_cell.length_a   1.000
_cell.length_b   1.000
_cell.length_c   1.000
_cell.angle_alpha   90.00
_cell.angle_beta   90.00
_cell.angle_gamma   90.00
#
_symmetry.space_group_name_H-M   'P 1'
#
loop_
_entity.id
_entity.type
_entity.pdbx_description
1 polymer ?
#
loop_
_entity_poly.entity_id
_entity_poly.type
_entity_poly.pdbx_seq_one_letter_code
_entity_poly.pdbx_strand_id
1 'polypeptide(L)'
;MPTVPEGVTVEVDPNAPAEGRASLKVTYTGTEPVSVTLFEVDDLGVEDCTIFYQARIRSKDIEGQAYIEMLCAFGGGEYFSRALEQAVSGTTDWRASHTPFFLKEGQSPERVRLGVRFEGSGIVWVDAVRLSRGMPGANGARWGYVGAAMGILAAIWGPLAGTWAPRGRGRGLVIGMGAALLGCSLVLLARGVMLLVSGAGYDAYHGWLMTGGIGTLVFGPLLPVVRKRYREAEARRMAAMDMAEAEHPVDEER
;
A
#
# COMPACT_ATOMS: atom_id res chain seq x y z
N MET A 1 6.14 -31.92 -17.83
CA MET A 1 5.27 -30.77 -18.18
C MET A 1 4.04 -30.88 -17.30
N PRO A 2 3.56 -29.76 -16.71
CA PRO A 2 2.30 -29.76 -15.99
C PRO A 2 1.20 -30.26 -16.92
N THR A 3 0.30 -31.11 -16.43
CA THR A 3 -0.86 -31.55 -17.21
C THR A 3 -1.77 -30.35 -17.46
N VAL A 4 -1.97 -30.00 -18.73
CA VAL A 4 -2.87 -28.91 -19.12
C VAL A 4 -4.32 -29.39 -18.92
N PRO A 5 -5.15 -28.67 -18.15
CA PRO A 5 -6.55 -29.04 -17.95
C PRO A 5 -7.34 -29.03 -19.27
N GLU A 6 -8.46 -29.75 -19.31
CA GLU A 6 -9.36 -29.74 -20.47
C GLU A 6 -9.85 -28.31 -20.79
N GLY A 7 -9.93 -27.99 -22.08
CA GLY A 7 -10.34 -26.66 -22.56
C GLY A 7 -9.30 -25.56 -22.37
N VAL A 8 -8.09 -25.88 -21.90
CA VAL A 8 -6.99 -24.94 -21.73
C VAL A 8 -5.96 -25.12 -22.85
N THR A 9 -5.54 -24.00 -23.44
CA THR A 9 -4.41 -23.93 -24.38
C THR A 9 -3.39 -22.92 -23.86
N VAL A 10 -2.12 -23.33 -23.78
CA VAL A 10 -1.00 -22.47 -23.35
C VAL A 10 0.00 -22.35 -24.49
N GLU A 11 0.25 -21.12 -24.95
CA GLU A 11 1.12 -20.82 -26.08
C GLU A 11 2.04 -19.64 -25.77
N VAL A 12 3.21 -19.59 -26.41
CA VAL A 12 4.07 -18.41 -26.37
C VAL A 12 3.62 -17.45 -27.48
N ASP A 13 3.27 -16.22 -27.11
CA ASP A 13 2.82 -15.17 -28.03
C ASP A 13 3.89 -14.08 -28.19
N PRO A 14 4.64 -14.06 -29.31
CA PRO A 14 5.66 -13.05 -29.57
C PRO A 14 5.08 -11.69 -29.95
N ASN A 15 3.79 -11.60 -30.27
CA ASN A 15 3.16 -10.37 -30.78
C ASN A 15 2.59 -9.48 -29.66
N ALA A 16 2.57 -9.99 -28.44
CA ALA A 16 2.04 -9.28 -27.29
C ALA A 16 2.88 -9.44 -26.03
N PRO A 17 4.17 -9.07 -26.02
CA PRO A 17 4.93 -8.98 -24.78
C PRO A 17 4.48 -7.77 -23.95
N ALA A 18 4.48 -7.91 -22.63
CA ALA A 18 4.53 -6.78 -21.71
C ALA A 18 5.98 -6.29 -21.57
N GLU A 19 6.93 -7.23 -21.50
CA GLU A 19 8.37 -6.99 -21.42
C GLU A 19 9.13 -8.03 -22.28
N GLY A 20 10.33 -7.68 -22.74
CA GLY A 20 11.16 -8.64 -23.48
C GLY A 20 10.61 -9.03 -24.86
N ARG A 21 10.58 -10.33 -25.16
CA ARG A 21 10.39 -10.86 -26.53
C ARG A 21 9.05 -11.55 -26.79
N ALA A 22 8.38 -12.06 -25.76
CA ALA A 22 7.12 -12.78 -25.87
C ALA A 22 6.43 -12.87 -24.50
N SER A 23 5.12 -13.11 -24.50
CA SER A 23 4.35 -13.45 -23.29
C SER A 23 3.77 -14.86 -23.38
N LEU A 24 3.29 -15.39 -22.27
CA LEU A 24 2.51 -16.64 -22.25
C LEU A 24 1.04 -16.31 -22.41
N LYS A 25 0.43 -16.80 -23.49
CA LYS A 25 -1.01 -16.71 -23.73
C LYS A 25 -1.69 -17.97 -23.22
N VAL A 26 -2.63 -17.80 -22.30
CA VAL A 26 -3.46 -18.86 -21.74
C VAL A 26 -4.89 -18.63 -22.18
N THR A 27 -5.44 -19.58 -22.93
CA THR A 27 -6.83 -19.56 -23.39
C THR A 27 -7.60 -20.63 -22.65
N TYR A 28 -8.77 -20.30 -22.13
CA TYR A 28 -9.69 -21.26 -21.52
C TYR A 28 -11.08 -21.13 -22.14
N THR A 29 -11.65 -22.25 -22.58
CA THR A 29 -12.97 -22.27 -23.25
C THR A 29 -14.08 -22.89 -22.42
N GLY A 30 -13.79 -23.32 -21.19
CA GLY A 30 -14.79 -23.91 -20.29
C GLY A 30 -15.51 -22.87 -19.42
N THR A 31 -16.53 -23.32 -18.70
CA THR A 31 -17.35 -22.49 -17.80
C THR A 31 -17.07 -22.74 -16.32
N GLU A 32 -16.43 -23.86 -15.99
CA GLU A 32 -16.11 -24.22 -14.60
C GLU A 32 -14.79 -23.58 -14.16
N PRO A 33 -14.60 -23.29 -12.86
CA PRO A 33 -13.34 -22.77 -12.37
C PRO A 33 -12.16 -23.72 -12.58
N VAL A 34 -11.06 -23.22 -13.14
CA VAL A 34 -9.85 -24.02 -13.44
C VAL A 34 -8.57 -23.29 -13.05
N SER A 35 -7.64 -24.03 -12.44
CA SER A 35 -6.29 -23.55 -12.12
C SER A 35 -5.29 -24.10 -13.13
N VAL A 36 -4.59 -23.21 -13.84
CA VAL A 36 -3.61 -23.56 -14.87
C VAL A 36 -2.21 -23.29 -14.34
N THR A 37 -1.42 -24.34 -14.16
CA THR A 37 0.00 -24.21 -13.77
C THR A 37 0.84 -23.83 -14.98
N LEU A 38 1.60 -22.73 -14.87
CA LEU A 38 2.50 -22.23 -15.93
C LEU A 38 3.97 -22.54 -15.62
N PHE A 39 4.35 -22.43 -14.35
CA PHE A 39 5.71 -22.71 -13.89
C PHE A 39 5.66 -23.56 -12.63
N GLU A 40 6.69 -24.37 -12.47
CA GLU A 40 6.88 -25.22 -11.30
C GLU A 40 8.34 -25.10 -10.85
N VAL A 41 8.54 -24.93 -9.55
CA VAL A 41 9.84 -24.89 -8.91
C VAL A 41 9.81 -25.87 -7.75
N ASP A 42 10.58 -26.95 -7.86
CA ASP A 42 10.79 -27.88 -6.76
C ASP A 42 11.89 -27.36 -5.83
N ASP A 43 11.79 -27.71 -4.55
CA ASP A 43 12.77 -27.46 -3.50
C ASP A 43 13.42 -26.07 -3.57
N LEU A 44 12.65 -25.04 -3.21
CA LEU A 44 13.17 -23.67 -3.13
C LEU A 44 14.24 -23.50 -2.03
N GLY A 45 14.36 -24.44 -1.08
CA GLY A 45 15.30 -24.35 0.03
C GLY A 45 15.11 -23.11 0.91
N VAL A 46 13.87 -22.62 1.03
CA VAL A 46 13.53 -21.45 1.85
C VAL A 46 12.52 -21.81 2.94
N GLU A 47 12.67 -21.17 4.09
CA GLU A 47 11.76 -21.20 5.24
C GLU A 47 11.82 -19.85 5.96
N ASP A 48 10.95 -19.61 6.94
CA ASP A 48 10.87 -18.35 7.71
C ASP A 48 11.01 -17.09 6.82
N CYS A 49 10.18 -17.02 5.78
CA CYS A 49 10.18 -15.90 4.84
C CYS A 49 8.81 -15.70 4.19
N THR A 50 8.64 -14.61 3.46
CA THR A 50 7.50 -14.45 2.56
C THR A 50 7.99 -14.62 1.13
N ILE A 51 7.41 -15.56 0.39
CA ILE A 51 7.63 -15.67 -1.06
C ILE A 51 6.55 -14.89 -1.81
N PHE A 52 6.94 -14.24 -2.89
CA PHE A 52 6.08 -13.40 -3.71
C PHE A 52 6.11 -13.90 -5.14
N TYR A 53 4.93 -14.27 -5.63
CA TYR A 53 4.71 -14.43 -7.07
C TYR A 53 4.27 -13.10 -7.64
N GLN A 54 5.04 -12.55 -8.58
CA GLN A 54 4.76 -11.30 -9.28
C GLN A 54 4.70 -11.57 -10.78
N ALA A 55 3.75 -10.95 -11.47
CA ALA A 55 3.64 -10.99 -12.93
C ALA A 55 2.95 -9.73 -13.45
N ARG A 56 3.02 -9.50 -14.75
CA ARG A 56 2.08 -8.64 -15.47
C ARG A 56 1.02 -9.54 -16.12
N ILE A 57 -0.23 -9.13 -16.04
CA ILE A 57 -1.35 -9.82 -16.68
C ILE A 57 -2.15 -8.87 -17.56
N ARG A 58 -2.65 -9.40 -18.68
CA ARG A 58 -3.56 -8.74 -19.61
C ARG A 58 -4.68 -9.71 -19.93
N SER A 59 -5.90 -9.23 -20.11
CA SER A 59 -7.04 -10.10 -20.42
C SER A 59 -7.76 -9.72 -21.70
N LYS A 60 -8.40 -10.70 -22.33
CA LYS A 60 -9.37 -10.51 -23.39
C LYS A 60 -10.57 -11.41 -23.13
N ASP A 61 -11.76 -10.80 -23.17
CA ASP A 61 -13.05 -11.47 -23.14
C ASP A 61 -13.20 -12.47 -21.99
N ILE A 62 -12.69 -12.12 -20.79
CA ILE A 62 -12.84 -12.96 -19.59
C ILE A 62 -14.28 -12.90 -19.09
N GLU A 63 -14.94 -14.05 -19.09
CA GLU A 63 -16.21 -14.28 -18.40
C GLU A 63 -15.93 -14.57 -16.93
N GLY A 64 -16.61 -13.85 -16.03
CA GLY A 64 -16.31 -13.93 -14.60
C GLY A 64 -14.99 -13.22 -14.27
N GLN A 65 -14.01 -13.96 -13.74
CA GLN A 65 -12.73 -13.42 -13.30
C GLN A 65 -11.56 -14.36 -13.62
N ALA A 66 -10.37 -13.79 -13.78
CA ALA A 66 -9.13 -14.53 -13.74
C ALA A 66 -8.08 -13.79 -12.92
N TYR A 67 -7.19 -14.53 -12.26
CA TYR A 67 -6.15 -13.96 -11.40
C TYR A 67 -4.97 -14.93 -11.28
N ILE A 68 -3.79 -14.41 -10.93
CA ILE A 68 -2.64 -15.27 -10.68
C ILE A 68 -2.82 -16.04 -9.37
N GLU A 69 -2.33 -17.28 -9.37
CA GLU A 69 -2.38 -18.18 -8.23
C GLU A 69 -0.99 -18.80 -7.99
N MET A 70 -0.63 -18.95 -6.73
CA MET A 70 0.55 -19.68 -6.29
C MET A 70 0.09 -20.84 -5.40
N LEU A 71 0.50 -22.06 -5.71
CA LEU A 71 0.24 -23.24 -4.88
C LEU A 71 1.56 -23.75 -4.30
N CYS A 72 1.61 -23.90 -2.99
CA CYS A 72 2.76 -24.42 -2.26
C CYS A 72 2.40 -25.77 -1.67
N ALA A 73 3.13 -26.80 -2.09
CA ALA A 73 2.99 -28.15 -1.56
C ALA A 73 4.01 -28.39 -0.44
N PHE A 74 3.54 -29.03 0.62
CA PHE A 74 4.33 -29.50 1.75
C PHE A 74 3.98 -30.98 1.96
N GLY A 75 4.81 -31.75 2.67
CA GLY A 75 4.62 -33.20 2.90
C GLY A 75 3.30 -33.65 3.56
N GLY A 76 2.37 -32.74 3.84
CA GLY A 76 1.02 -33.02 4.34
C GLY A 76 -0.13 -32.36 3.56
N GLY A 77 0.12 -31.62 2.47
CA GLY A 77 -0.92 -30.99 1.68
C GLY A 77 -0.46 -29.81 0.82
N GLU A 78 -1.39 -29.28 0.02
CA GLU A 78 -1.16 -28.13 -0.83
C GLU A 78 -2.01 -26.94 -0.38
N TYR A 79 -1.38 -25.76 -0.37
CA TYR A 79 -1.99 -24.51 0.07
C TYR A 79 -1.84 -23.46 -1.02
N PHE A 80 -2.89 -22.66 -1.23
CA PHE A 80 -2.90 -21.64 -2.26
C PHE A 80 -2.75 -20.22 -1.69
N SER A 81 -2.19 -19.34 -2.51
CA SER A 81 -2.34 -17.89 -2.38
C SER A 81 -2.83 -17.31 -3.71
N ARG A 82 -3.81 -16.41 -3.64
CA ARG A 82 -4.57 -15.92 -4.81
C ARG A 82 -4.61 -14.41 -4.81
N ALA A 83 -4.36 -13.81 -5.97
CA ALA A 83 -4.45 -12.36 -6.16
C ALA A 83 -5.90 -11.89 -6.42
N LEU A 84 -6.86 -12.24 -5.55
CA LEU A 84 -8.29 -11.97 -5.77
C LEU A 84 -8.60 -10.47 -5.93
N GLU A 85 -7.97 -9.62 -5.14
CA GLU A 85 -8.14 -8.15 -5.22
C GLU A 85 -7.59 -7.55 -6.52
N GLN A 86 -6.79 -8.32 -7.27
CA GLN A 86 -6.15 -7.91 -8.52
C GLN A 86 -6.66 -8.72 -9.71
N ALA A 87 -7.82 -9.37 -9.57
CA ALA A 87 -8.44 -10.12 -10.64
C ALA A 87 -8.76 -9.23 -11.86
N VAL A 88 -8.67 -9.84 -13.04
CA VAL A 88 -9.08 -9.26 -14.32
C VAL A 88 -10.42 -9.85 -14.75
N SER A 89 -11.23 -9.03 -15.40
CA SER A 89 -12.54 -9.40 -15.96
C SER A 89 -12.73 -8.66 -17.28
N GLY A 90 -13.45 -9.27 -18.22
CA GLY A 90 -13.57 -8.77 -19.59
C GLY A 90 -12.20 -8.57 -20.26
N THR A 91 -12.07 -7.47 -21.00
CA THR A 91 -10.84 -7.10 -21.71
C THR A 91 -10.13 -5.98 -20.98
N THR A 92 -8.85 -6.18 -20.67
CA THR A 92 -8.02 -5.23 -19.92
C THR A 92 -6.64 -5.13 -20.53
N ASP A 93 -6.00 -3.97 -20.35
CA ASP A 93 -4.58 -3.81 -20.70
C ASP A 93 -3.65 -4.32 -19.58
N TRP A 94 -2.37 -4.42 -19.87
CA TRP A 94 -1.32 -4.92 -18.98
C TRP A 94 -1.30 -4.22 -17.63
N ARG A 95 -1.50 -4.99 -16.57
CA ARG A 95 -1.40 -4.55 -15.18
C ARG A 95 -0.48 -5.45 -14.37
N ALA A 96 0.15 -4.90 -13.35
CA ALA A 96 0.90 -5.70 -12.38
C ALA A 96 -0.06 -6.50 -11.50
N SER A 97 0.29 -7.75 -11.19
CA SER A 97 -0.40 -8.63 -10.26
C SER A 97 0.62 -9.36 -9.40
N HIS A 98 0.30 -9.58 -8.13
CA HIS A 98 1.16 -10.26 -7.19
C HIS A 98 0.36 -10.97 -6.10
N THR A 99 0.94 -12.04 -5.54
CA THR A 99 0.37 -12.71 -4.36
C THR A 99 1.47 -13.22 -3.42
N PRO A 100 1.37 -12.95 -2.11
CA PRO A 100 2.35 -13.41 -1.12
C PRO A 100 1.97 -14.80 -0.56
N PHE A 101 2.96 -15.61 -0.19
CA PHE A 101 2.78 -16.80 0.64
C PHE A 101 3.75 -16.74 1.82
N PHE A 102 3.21 -16.91 3.03
CA PHE A 102 3.95 -16.75 4.28
C PHE A 102 4.45 -18.12 4.76
N LEU A 103 5.77 -18.29 4.79
CA LEU A 103 6.44 -19.45 5.34
C LEU A 103 6.88 -19.14 6.77
N LYS A 104 6.54 -20.02 7.71
CA LYS A 104 7.05 -19.96 9.08
C LYS A 104 8.36 -20.75 9.20
N GLU A 105 9.03 -20.58 10.33
CA GLU A 105 10.13 -21.46 10.74
C GLU A 105 9.70 -22.94 10.70
N GLY A 106 10.51 -23.80 10.10
CA GLY A 106 10.21 -25.22 9.88
C GLY A 106 9.25 -25.52 8.73
N GLN A 107 8.76 -24.51 8.00
CA GLN A 107 7.94 -24.68 6.80
C GLN A 107 8.77 -24.42 5.55
N SER A 108 9.20 -25.48 4.87
CA SER A 108 9.82 -25.40 3.55
C SER A 108 8.95 -26.10 2.51
N PRO A 109 8.51 -25.40 1.44
CA PRO A 109 7.68 -26.00 0.41
C PRO A 109 8.52 -26.95 -0.46
N GLU A 110 8.04 -28.18 -0.61
CA GLU A 110 8.65 -29.17 -1.50
C GLU A 110 8.49 -28.77 -2.97
N ARG A 111 7.39 -28.07 -3.29
CA ARG A 111 7.09 -27.58 -4.62
C ARG A 111 6.26 -26.31 -4.57
N VAL A 112 6.59 -25.36 -5.45
CA VAL A 112 5.80 -24.15 -5.69
C VAL A 112 5.39 -24.07 -7.14
N ARG A 113 4.07 -24.01 -7.38
CA ARG A 113 3.46 -23.89 -8.69
C ARG A 113 2.89 -22.49 -8.87
N LEU A 114 3.30 -21.84 -9.96
CA LEU A 114 2.85 -20.50 -10.34
C LEU A 114 1.92 -20.61 -11.53
N GLY A 115 0.78 -19.96 -11.47
CA GLY A 115 -0.26 -20.15 -12.48
C GLY A 115 -1.25 -19.02 -12.59
N VAL A 116 -2.31 -19.28 -13.34
CA VAL A 116 -3.49 -18.43 -13.45
C VAL A 116 -4.70 -19.29 -13.17
N ARG A 117 -5.61 -18.75 -12.36
CA ARG A 117 -6.92 -19.33 -12.14
C ARG A 117 -7.97 -18.57 -12.94
N PHE A 118 -8.82 -19.30 -13.62
CA PHE A 118 -9.99 -18.80 -14.35
C PHE A 118 -11.24 -19.22 -13.60
N GLU A 119 -12.21 -18.31 -13.49
CA GLU A 119 -13.56 -18.56 -12.97
C GLU A 119 -14.61 -18.59 -14.11
N GLY A 120 -14.15 -18.64 -15.36
CA GLY A 120 -14.94 -18.65 -16.59
C GLY A 120 -14.05 -18.52 -17.82
N SER A 121 -14.63 -18.56 -19.02
CA SER A 121 -13.89 -18.61 -20.28
C SER A 121 -13.15 -17.30 -20.59
N GLY A 122 -12.17 -17.35 -21.50
CA GLY A 122 -11.48 -16.19 -22.05
C GLY A 122 -9.97 -16.37 -22.18
N ILE A 123 -9.25 -15.26 -22.33
CA ILE A 123 -7.79 -15.26 -22.58
C ILE A 123 -7.09 -14.39 -21.55
N VAL A 124 -6.02 -14.93 -20.95
CA VAL A 124 -5.07 -14.17 -20.14
C VAL A 124 -3.68 -14.30 -20.75
N TRP A 125 -3.01 -13.17 -20.96
CA TRP A 125 -1.57 -13.15 -21.18
C TRP A 125 -0.85 -12.89 -19.87
N VAL A 126 0.24 -13.61 -19.64
CA VAL A 126 1.11 -13.49 -18.47
C VAL A 126 2.52 -13.23 -18.93
N ASP A 127 3.17 -12.24 -18.32
CA ASP A 127 4.56 -11.87 -18.64
C ASP A 127 5.28 -11.32 -17.41
N ALA A 128 6.59 -11.11 -17.52
CA ALA A 128 7.46 -10.59 -16.45
C ALA A 128 7.30 -11.36 -15.13
N VAL A 129 7.17 -12.69 -15.22
CA VAL A 129 7.00 -13.58 -14.08
C VAL A 129 8.26 -13.59 -13.22
N ARG A 130 8.09 -13.31 -11.93
CA ARG A 130 9.15 -13.31 -10.93
C ARG A 130 8.67 -14.04 -9.68
N LEU A 131 9.51 -14.93 -9.19
CA LEU A 131 9.41 -15.50 -7.85
C LEU A 131 10.53 -14.89 -7.01
N SER A 132 10.17 -14.25 -5.91
CA SER A 132 11.14 -13.59 -5.02
C SER A 132 10.83 -13.88 -3.56
N ARG A 133 11.83 -13.74 -2.69
CA ARG A 133 11.66 -13.85 -1.24
C ARG A 133 11.87 -12.50 -0.57
N GLY A 134 11.10 -12.26 0.49
CA GLY A 134 11.24 -11.13 1.41
C GLY A 134 11.20 -11.61 2.85
N MET A 135 11.59 -10.74 3.76
CA MET A 135 11.58 -11.04 5.19
C MET A 135 10.14 -11.25 5.70
N PRO A 136 9.90 -12.15 6.68
CA PRO A 136 8.56 -12.40 7.24
C PRO A 136 7.88 -11.11 7.67
N GLY A 137 6.68 -10.85 7.15
CA GLY A 137 5.92 -9.66 7.48
C GLY A 137 6.56 -8.33 7.03
N ALA A 138 7.70 -8.34 6.34
CA ALA A 138 8.47 -7.12 6.09
C ALA A 138 7.75 -6.11 5.18
N ASN A 139 6.80 -6.52 4.35
CA ASN A 139 6.10 -5.58 3.48
C ASN A 139 4.90 -4.92 4.18
N GLY A 140 4.15 -5.66 5.01
CA GLY A 140 3.04 -5.10 5.80
C GLY A 140 3.48 -4.43 7.11
N ALA A 141 4.41 -5.05 7.84
CA ALA A 141 4.85 -4.58 9.16
C ALA A 141 5.68 -3.29 9.08
N ARG A 142 6.55 -3.12 8.07
CA ARG A 142 7.35 -1.89 7.92
C ARG A 142 6.48 -0.65 7.76
N TRP A 143 5.41 -0.74 6.96
CA TRP A 143 4.44 0.35 6.82
C TRP A 143 3.55 0.49 8.05
N GLY A 144 3.21 -0.62 8.71
CA GLY A 144 2.55 -0.61 10.01
C GLY A 144 3.32 0.19 11.07
N TYR A 145 4.63 0.01 11.17
CA TYR A 145 5.47 0.79 12.12
C TYR A 145 5.53 2.27 11.78
N VAL A 146 5.66 2.62 10.49
CA VAL A 146 5.69 4.02 10.04
C VAL A 146 4.35 4.72 10.32
N GLY A 147 3.22 4.04 10.03
CA GLY A 147 1.88 4.53 10.36
C GLY A 147 1.68 4.68 11.88
N ALA A 148 2.13 3.70 12.67
CA ALA A 148 2.03 3.75 14.13
C ALA A 148 2.85 4.90 14.72
N ALA A 149 4.08 5.11 14.26
CA ALA A 149 4.93 6.22 14.71
C ALA A 149 4.26 7.58 14.42
N MET A 150 3.71 7.76 13.21
CA MET A 150 2.95 8.95 12.85
C MET A 150 1.70 9.13 13.72
N GLY A 151 0.97 8.05 13.99
CA GLY A 151 -0.20 8.07 14.88
C GLY A 151 0.15 8.49 16.31
N ILE A 152 1.26 8.01 16.86
CA ILE A 152 1.75 8.39 18.19
C ILE A 152 2.13 9.87 18.21
N LEU A 153 2.85 10.36 17.20
CA LEU A 153 3.22 11.77 17.10
C LEU A 153 1.98 12.68 16.99
N ALA A 154 0.96 12.26 16.22
CA ALA A 154 -0.32 12.95 16.14
C ALA A 154 -1.04 12.98 17.50
N ALA A 155 -1.04 11.84 18.22
CA ALA A 155 -1.66 11.68 19.52
C ALA A 155 -0.96 12.50 20.62
N ILE A 156 0.33 12.80 20.48
CA ILE A 156 1.06 13.71 21.39
C ILE A 156 0.78 15.17 21.00
N TRP A 157 0.79 15.49 19.71
CA TRP A 157 0.58 16.84 19.23
C TRP A 157 -0.83 17.37 19.50
N GLY A 158 -1.86 16.54 19.33
CA GLY A 158 -3.27 16.91 19.52
C GLY A 158 -3.57 17.50 20.91
N PRO A 159 -3.24 16.82 22.02
CA PRO A 159 -3.38 17.34 23.38
C PRO A 159 -2.53 18.58 23.65
N LEU A 160 -1.32 18.67 23.12
CA LEU A 160 -0.49 19.89 23.24
C LEU A 160 -1.18 21.08 22.55
N ALA A 161 -1.69 20.89 21.33
CA ALA A 161 -2.43 21.90 20.61
C ALA A 161 -3.73 22.28 21.35
N GLY A 162 -4.50 21.30 21.84
CA GLY A 162 -5.75 21.52 22.54
C GLY A 162 -5.60 22.23 23.88
N THR A 163 -4.54 21.92 24.64
CA THR A 163 -4.34 22.49 25.99
C THR A 163 -3.56 23.81 25.99
N TRP A 164 -2.59 23.99 25.07
CA TRP A 164 -1.74 25.17 25.06
C TRP A 164 -2.24 26.28 24.14
N ALA A 165 -2.97 25.97 23.06
CA ALA A 165 -3.51 27.00 22.16
C ALA A 165 -4.51 27.95 22.87
N PRO A 166 -5.46 27.48 23.70
CA PRO A 166 -6.35 28.38 24.42
C PRO A 166 -5.65 29.26 25.46
N ARG A 167 -4.50 28.79 25.98
CA ARG A 167 -3.68 29.47 26.99
C ARG A 167 -2.64 30.42 26.39
N GLY A 168 -2.53 30.49 25.05
CA GLY A 168 -1.54 31.32 24.36
C GLY A 168 -0.08 30.93 24.65
N ARG A 169 0.18 29.72 25.15
CA ARG A 169 1.54 29.27 25.55
C ARG A 169 2.18 28.41 24.46
N GLY A 170 3.51 28.52 24.29
CA GLY A 170 4.28 27.61 23.44
C GLY A 170 3.93 27.66 21.94
N ARG A 171 3.41 28.81 21.45
CA ARG A 171 2.95 29.01 20.06
C ARG A 171 3.95 28.50 19.02
N GLY A 172 5.22 28.88 19.16
CA GLY A 172 6.28 28.48 18.22
C GLY A 172 6.48 26.97 18.14
N LEU A 173 6.49 26.29 19.30
CA LEU A 173 6.71 24.85 19.39
C LEU A 173 5.52 24.08 18.80
N VAL A 174 4.29 24.42 19.19
CA VAL A 174 3.09 23.70 18.74
C VAL A 174 2.85 23.89 17.24
N ILE A 175 2.98 25.12 16.73
CA ILE A 175 2.84 25.40 15.29
C ILE A 175 4.01 24.79 14.51
N GLY A 176 5.23 24.89 15.03
CA GLY A 176 6.42 24.32 14.40
C GLY A 176 6.32 22.81 14.26
N MET A 177 5.92 22.11 15.32
CA MET A 177 5.75 20.66 15.31
C MET A 177 4.62 20.21 14.38
N GLY A 178 3.49 20.93 14.37
CA GLY A 178 2.39 20.64 13.42
C GLY A 178 2.77 20.90 11.97
N ALA A 179 3.54 21.97 11.70
CA ALA A 179 4.06 22.26 10.37
C ALA A 179 5.10 21.23 9.91
N ALA A 180 5.96 20.77 10.82
CA ALA A 180 6.93 19.70 10.54
C ALA A 180 6.23 18.37 10.22
N LEU A 181 5.21 17.97 11.01
CA LEU A 181 4.42 16.78 10.75
C LEU A 181 3.68 16.85 9.41
N LEU A 182 3.12 18.02 9.07
CA LEU A 182 2.50 18.24 7.75
C LEU A 182 3.54 18.18 6.62
N GLY A 183 4.70 18.81 6.80
CA GLY A 183 5.80 18.78 5.82
C GLY A 183 6.30 17.37 5.57
N CYS A 184 6.55 16.59 6.62
CA CYS A 184 6.88 15.17 6.51
C CYS A 184 5.79 14.40 5.76
N SER A 185 4.51 14.61 6.11
CA SER A 185 3.37 13.94 5.45
C SER A 185 3.31 14.23 3.96
N LEU A 186 3.55 15.48 3.55
CA LEU A 186 3.58 15.89 2.15
C LEU A 186 4.76 15.27 1.39
N VAL A 187 5.94 15.17 2.01
CA VAL A 187 7.12 14.49 1.42
C VAL A 187 6.82 13.00 1.21
N LEU A 188 6.25 12.33 2.21
CA LEU A 188 5.84 10.92 2.10
C LEU A 188 4.80 10.73 0.98
N LEU A 189 3.80 11.61 0.92
CA LEU A 189 2.76 11.55 -0.11
C LEU A 189 3.35 11.77 -1.51
N ALA A 190 4.20 12.78 -1.69
CA ALA A 190 4.85 13.07 -2.96
C ALA A 190 5.74 11.90 -3.42
N ARG A 191 6.47 11.27 -2.50
CA ARG A 191 7.26 10.07 -2.80
C ARG A 191 6.36 8.89 -3.22
N GLY A 192 5.24 8.69 -2.54
CA GLY A 192 4.25 7.67 -2.90
C GLY A 192 3.66 7.89 -4.30
N VAL A 193 3.28 9.13 -4.63
CA VAL A 193 2.78 9.49 -5.97
C VAL A 193 3.86 9.27 -7.03
N MET A 194 5.11 9.66 -6.76
CA MET A 194 6.23 9.43 -7.68
C MET A 194 6.42 7.94 -7.97
N LEU A 195 6.37 7.08 -6.94
CA LEU A 195 6.50 5.64 -7.09
C LEU A 195 5.34 5.04 -7.87
N LEU A 196 4.11 5.49 -7.60
CA LEU A 196 2.92 5.09 -8.36
C LEU A 196 3.06 5.42 -9.86
N VAL A 197 3.47 6.65 -10.19
CA VAL A 197 3.65 7.10 -11.59
C VAL A 197 4.81 6.38 -12.27
N SER A 198 5.85 5.98 -11.54
CA SER A 198 6.96 5.17 -12.08
C SER A 198 6.59 3.71 -12.38
N GLY A 199 5.34 3.31 -12.14
CA GLY A 199 4.90 1.92 -12.34
C GLY A 199 5.48 0.96 -11.31
N ALA A 200 5.92 1.47 -10.16
CA ALA A 200 6.40 0.62 -9.08
C ALA A 200 5.26 -0.28 -8.57
N GLY A 201 5.59 -1.49 -8.13
CA GLY A 201 4.60 -2.43 -7.61
C GLY A 201 3.81 -1.87 -6.42
N TYR A 202 2.63 -2.43 -6.18
CA TYR A 202 1.72 -2.03 -5.10
C TYR A 202 2.42 -1.83 -3.75
N ASP A 203 3.27 -2.79 -3.37
CA ASP A 203 4.06 -2.79 -2.13
C ASP A 203 4.98 -1.56 -1.98
N ALA A 204 5.46 -1.03 -3.10
CA ALA A 204 6.44 0.04 -3.11
C ALA A 204 5.81 1.41 -2.85
N TYR A 205 4.60 1.68 -3.38
CA TYR A 205 3.96 3.00 -3.26
C TYR A 205 2.87 3.06 -2.17
N HIS A 206 2.20 1.94 -1.86
CA HIS A 206 0.99 1.94 -1.03
C HIS A 206 1.22 2.53 0.37
N GLY A 207 2.29 2.12 1.05
CA GLY A 207 2.57 2.59 2.41
C GLY A 207 2.91 4.08 2.50
N TRP A 208 3.62 4.61 1.50
CA TRP A 208 3.91 6.05 1.40
C TRP A 208 2.64 6.86 1.14
N LEU A 209 1.77 6.39 0.22
CA LEU A 209 0.51 7.06 -0.09
C LEU A 209 -0.43 7.10 1.11
N MET A 210 -0.60 5.97 1.82
CA MET A 210 -1.51 5.91 2.96
C MET A 210 -1.02 6.78 4.11
N THR A 211 0.25 6.66 4.49
CA THR A 211 0.80 7.43 5.62
C THR A 211 0.81 8.93 5.31
N GLY A 212 1.30 9.31 4.13
CA GLY A 212 1.33 10.71 3.69
C GLY A 212 -0.07 11.29 3.49
N GLY A 213 -0.99 10.50 2.93
CA GLY A 213 -2.38 10.90 2.69
C GLY A 213 -3.14 11.16 3.98
N ILE A 214 -3.12 10.22 4.94
CA ILE A 214 -3.77 10.38 6.24
C ILE A 214 -3.16 11.56 7.00
N GLY A 215 -1.83 11.65 7.06
CA GLY A 215 -1.15 12.76 7.73
C GLY A 215 -1.54 14.13 7.14
N THR A 216 -1.59 14.24 5.81
CA THR A 216 -2.00 15.48 5.14
C THR A 216 -3.47 15.82 5.43
N LEU A 217 -4.36 14.83 5.41
CA LEU A 217 -5.79 14.99 5.71
C LEU A 217 -6.02 15.44 7.15
N VAL A 218 -5.21 14.95 8.10
CA VAL A 218 -5.32 15.31 9.52
C VAL A 218 -4.70 16.68 9.79
N PHE A 219 -3.41 16.87 9.48
CA PHE A 219 -2.68 18.07 9.86
C PHE A 219 -2.99 19.28 8.97
N GLY A 220 -3.35 19.06 7.70
CA GLY A 220 -3.70 20.11 6.74
C GLY A 220 -4.78 21.06 7.25
N PRO A 221 -5.99 20.58 7.59
CA PRO A 221 -7.05 21.41 8.13
C PRO A 221 -6.84 21.81 9.61
N LEU A 222 -6.13 21.01 10.41
CA LEU A 222 -5.90 21.33 11.83
C LEU A 222 -4.93 22.49 12.05
N LEU A 223 -3.87 22.61 11.25
CA LEU A 223 -2.88 23.67 11.41
C LEU A 223 -3.44 25.10 11.31
N PRO A 224 -4.29 25.47 10.31
CA PRO A 224 -4.91 26.79 10.28
C PRO A 224 -5.87 27.02 11.45
N VAL A 225 -6.57 25.98 11.92
CA VAL A 225 -7.46 26.05 13.10
C VAL A 225 -6.64 26.36 14.36
N VAL A 226 -5.53 25.65 14.59
CA VAL A 226 -4.64 25.90 15.74
C VAL A 226 -4.03 27.31 15.66
N ARG A 227 -3.59 27.75 14.47
CA ARG A 227 -3.10 29.12 14.25
C ARG A 227 -4.18 30.18 14.54
N LYS A 228 -5.45 29.89 14.26
CA LYS A 228 -6.56 30.79 14.58
C LYS A 228 -6.77 30.87 16.10
N ARG A 229 -6.74 29.74 16.80
CA ARG A 229 -6.89 29.69 18.28
C ARG A 229 -5.80 30.44 19.02
N TYR A 230 -4.55 30.37 18.55
CA TYR A 230 -3.47 31.17 19.12
C TYR A 230 -3.68 32.67 18.91
N ARG A 231 -4.13 33.09 17.72
CA ARG A 231 -4.46 34.50 17.45
C ARG A 231 -5.61 35.01 18.34
N GLU A 232 -6.64 34.19 18.56
CA GLU A 232 -7.74 34.52 19.47
C GLU A 232 -7.30 34.61 20.94
N ALA A 233 -6.34 33.78 21.36
CA ALA A 233 -5.78 33.85 22.71
C ALA A 233 -4.93 35.12 22.93
N GLU A 234 -4.12 35.51 21.93
CA GLU A 234 -3.35 36.75 21.97
C GLU A 234 -4.26 37.99 21.95
N ALA A 235 -5.29 38.00 21.10
CA ALA A 235 -6.26 39.10 21.05
C ALA A 235 -6.99 39.31 22.39
N ARG A 236 -7.40 38.23 23.06
CA ARG A 236 -8.01 38.30 24.40
C ARG A 236 -7.04 38.84 25.46
N ARG A 237 -5.75 38.54 25.32
CA ARG A 237 -4.72 39.03 26.25
C ARG A 237 -4.47 40.52 26.08
N MET A 238 -4.42 41.01 24.84
CA MET A 238 -4.29 42.46 24.55
C MET A 238 -5.50 43.23 25.08
N ALA A 239 -6.73 42.78 24.77
CA ALA A 239 -7.95 43.41 25.28
C ALA A 239 -8.00 43.47 26.82
N ALA A 240 -7.51 42.43 27.52
CA ALA A 240 -7.45 42.44 28.98
C ALA A 240 -6.38 43.41 29.54
N MET A 241 -5.25 43.57 28.84
CA MET A 241 -4.22 44.56 29.20
C MET A 241 -4.73 45.98 28.98
N ASP A 242 -5.38 46.26 27.86
CA ASP A 242 -5.95 47.57 27.54
C ASP A 242 -7.01 47.99 28.58
N MET A 243 -7.86 47.05 29.02
CA MET A 243 -8.86 47.30 30.05
C MET A 243 -8.23 47.56 31.43
N ALA A 244 -7.16 46.83 31.78
CA ALA A 244 -6.44 47.04 33.04
C ALA A 244 -5.69 48.39 33.06
N GLU A 245 -5.15 48.82 31.92
CA GLU A 245 -4.51 50.14 31.76
C GLU A 245 -5.55 51.27 31.80
N ALA A 246 -6.75 51.05 31.28
CA ALA A 246 -7.86 52.01 31.41
C ALA A 246 -8.41 52.15 32.84
N GLU A 247 -8.36 51.07 33.66
CA GLU A 247 -8.76 51.10 35.07
C GLU A 247 -7.69 51.72 36.00
N HIS A 248 -6.43 51.74 35.58
CA HIS A 248 -5.31 52.39 36.27
C HIS A 248 -4.74 53.53 35.42
N PRO A 249 -5.43 54.69 35.28
CA PRO A 249 -4.79 55.87 34.71
C PRO A 249 -3.58 56.19 35.58
N VAL A 250 -2.42 56.27 34.96
CA VAL A 250 -1.18 56.69 35.59
C VAL A 250 -1.48 58.02 36.30
N ASP A 251 -1.41 58.04 37.63
CA ASP A 251 -1.31 59.26 38.43
C ASP A 251 0.04 59.92 38.09
N GLU A 252 0.10 60.55 36.92
CA GLU A 252 1.21 61.35 36.44
C GLU A 252 1.00 62.81 36.86
N GLU A 253 0.97 63.04 38.18
CA GLU A 253 1.29 64.34 38.77
C GLU A 253 2.08 64.14 40.07
N ARG A 254 3.42 64.19 39.96
CA ARG A 254 4.25 64.81 40.99
C ARG A 254 5.63 65.22 40.48
#